data_AF-A0A972RXE2-F1
#
_entry.id   AF-A0A972RXE2-F1
#
_cell.length_a   1.000
_cell.length_b   1.000
_cell.length_c   1.000
_cell.angle_alpha   90.00
_cell.angle_beta   90.00
_cell.angle_gamma   90.00
#
_symmetry.space_group_name_H-M   'P 1'
#
loop_
_entity.id
_entity.type
_entity.pdbx_description
1 polymer ?
#
loop_
_entity_poly.entity_id
_entity_poly.type
_entity_poly.pdbx_seq_one_letter_code
_entity_poly.pdbx_strand_id
1 'polypeptide(L)'
;MLELKGREANFFEEVIAEGGPDTLAQCFRCGACSGVCPVEKTAEDFDPRVIVHAVLLGLKERLLSGETIWKCSGCGSCVPVCPMDVKPMEVIKALKKMVEEEAPEKALEMRFKMGRLAMVDAGKCIACLTCVRACPFGAPYIVPEGYAVIAPEKCQACGICVVECPARAIELPPSPEMTVMAIGG
;
A
#
# COMPACT_ATOMS: atom_id res chain seq x y z
N MET A 1 6.22 35.94 -6.95
CA MET A 1 6.47 35.07 -5.79
C MET A 1 5.28 34.13 -5.72
N LEU A 2 5.40 32.92 -6.29
CA LEU A 2 4.30 31.94 -6.34
C LEU A 2 4.03 31.46 -4.91
N GLU A 3 2.83 31.72 -4.39
CA GLU A 3 2.37 31.17 -3.12
C GLU A 3 2.26 29.65 -3.25
N LEU A 4 3.21 28.92 -2.65
CA LEU A 4 3.23 27.47 -2.58
C LEU A 4 2.20 26.97 -1.57
N LYS A 5 0.90 27.17 -1.85
CA LYS A 5 -0.19 26.60 -1.04
C LYS A 5 -0.10 25.07 -1.09
N GLY A 6 0.01 24.43 0.08
CA GLY A 6 0.04 22.96 0.21
C GLY A 6 1.42 22.31 0.29
N ARG A 7 2.50 23.10 0.53
CA ARG A 7 3.85 22.58 0.79
C ARG A 7 4.18 22.65 2.27
N GLU A 8 4.41 21.49 2.88
CA GLU A 8 4.86 21.40 4.27
C GLU A 8 6.38 21.50 4.35
N ALA A 9 6.86 22.43 5.17
CA ALA A 9 8.29 22.53 5.48
C ALA A 9 8.72 21.25 6.21
N ASN A 10 9.92 20.75 5.90
CA ASN A 10 10.55 19.61 6.59
C ASN A 10 9.84 18.25 6.51
N PHE A 11 8.86 18.07 5.63
CA PHE A 11 8.20 16.77 5.44
C PHE A 11 9.18 15.61 5.16
N PHE A 12 10.28 15.85 4.47
CA PHE A 12 11.30 14.81 4.25
C PHE A 12 11.99 14.37 5.56
N GLU A 13 12.13 15.26 6.55
CA GLU A 13 12.68 14.93 7.87
C GLU A 13 11.68 14.07 8.66
N GLU A 14 10.38 14.36 8.56
CA GLU A 14 9.32 13.51 9.12
C GLU A 14 9.39 12.09 8.54
N VAL A 15 9.53 11.97 7.21
CA VAL A 15 9.66 10.67 6.55
C VAL A 15 10.91 9.91 7.02
N ILE A 16 12.02 10.59 7.27
CA ILE A 16 13.23 9.98 7.85
C ILE A 16 12.96 9.50 9.28
N ALA A 17 12.31 10.32 10.11
CA ALA A 17 11.95 9.96 11.48
C ALA A 17 11.03 8.73 11.54
N GLU A 18 10.18 8.56 10.53
CA GLU A 18 9.26 7.43 10.38
C GLU A 18 9.94 6.12 9.92
N GLY A 19 11.26 6.14 9.72
CA GLY A 19 12.04 5.00 9.25
C GLY A 19 12.40 5.04 7.77
N GLY A 20 12.19 6.19 7.11
CA GLY A 20 12.78 6.47 5.81
C GLY A 20 14.32 6.59 5.88
N PRO A 21 15.00 6.49 4.74
CA PRO A 21 16.46 6.53 4.69
C PRO A 21 17.01 7.94 4.92
N ASP A 22 18.06 8.07 5.74
CA ASP A 22 18.78 9.32 5.99
C ASP A 22 19.39 9.95 4.72
N THR A 23 19.66 9.13 3.70
CA THR A 23 20.09 9.52 2.36
C THR A 23 18.97 10.06 1.47
N LEU A 24 17.72 10.15 1.94
CA LEU A 24 16.56 10.60 1.15
C LEU A 24 16.82 11.92 0.38
N ALA A 25 17.48 12.88 1.02
CA ALA A 25 17.80 14.18 0.45
C ALA A 25 18.86 14.15 -0.67
N GLN A 26 19.54 13.01 -0.87
CA GLN A 26 20.63 12.86 -1.85
C GLN A 26 20.13 12.64 -3.29
N CYS A 27 18.83 12.52 -3.52
CA CYS A 27 18.30 12.20 -4.84
C CYS A 27 18.58 13.29 -5.90
N PHE A 28 19.43 12.99 -6.89
CA PHE A 28 19.74 13.88 -8.02
C PHE A 28 18.93 13.62 -9.31
N ARG A 29 17.85 12.81 -9.26
CA ARG A 29 16.91 12.55 -10.38
C ARG A 29 17.43 11.70 -11.55
N CYS A 30 18.34 10.74 -11.34
CA CYS A 30 18.86 9.91 -12.44
C CYS A 30 17.80 9.04 -13.17
N GLY A 31 16.70 8.67 -12.49
CA GLY A 31 15.62 7.87 -13.10
C GLY A 31 15.85 6.35 -13.12
N ALA A 32 16.93 5.84 -12.52
CA ALA A 32 17.20 4.40 -12.47
C ALA A 32 16.06 3.60 -11.81
N CYS A 33 15.50 4.11 -10.71
CA CYS A 33 14.39 3.47 -10.02
C CYS A 33 13.10 3.42 -10.85
N SER A 34 12.82 4.45 -11.66
CA SER A 34 11.68 4.49 -12.57
C SER A 34 11.85 3.43 -13.65
N GLY A 35 13.02 3.38 -14.31
CA GLY A 35 13.26 2.45 -15.43
C GLY A 35 13.21 0.97 -15.07
N VAL A 36 13.54 0.60 -13.83
CA VAL A 36 13.42 -0.79 -13.34
C VAL A 36 12.08 -1.10 -12.70
N CYS A 37 11.21 -0.12 -12.51
CA CYS A 37 9.94 -0.34 -11.83
C CYS A 37 8.96 -1.09 -12.74
N PRO A 38 8.41 -2.24 -12.33
CA PRO A 38 7.38 -2.92 -13.09
C PRO A 38 6.03 -2.19 -13.03
N VAL A 39 5.75 -1.50 -11.92
CA VAL A 39 4.47 -0.79 -11.71
C VAL A 39 4.40 0.48 -12.56
N GLU A 40 5.50 1.23 -12.69
CA GLU A 40 5.54 2.45 -13.52
C GLU A 40 5.16 2.18 -14.98
N LYS A 41 5.50 0.99 -15.49
CA LYS A 41 5.16 0.57 -16.86
C LYS A 41 3.68 0.24 -17.07
N THR A 42 2.93 0.04 -15.99
CA THR A 42 1.55 -0.46 -16.02
C THR A 42 0.55 0.47 -15.35
N ALA A 43 0.99 1.41 -14.52
CA ALA A 43 0.16 2.40 -13.84
C ALA A 43 0.64 3.82 -14.18
N GLU A 44 -0.17 4.55 -14.95
CA GLU A 44 0.18 5.86 -15.53
C GLU A 44 0.56 6.95 -14.50
N ASP A 45 0.10 6.84 -13.26
CA ASP A 45 0.32 7.81 -12.20
C ASP A 45 1.35 7.38 -11.14
N PHE A 46 2.04 6.25 -11.35
CA PHE A 46 3.02 5.73 -10.41
C PHE A 46 4.46 5.85 -10.94
N ASP A 47 5.28 6.69 -10.34
CA ASP A 47 6.74 6.70 -10.55
C ASP A 47 7.45 6.82 -9.19
N PRO A 48 8.28 5.85 -8.78
CA PRO A 48 8.99 5.90 -7.49
C PRO A 48 9.92 7.12 -7.37
N ARG A 49 10.51 7.60 -8.47
CA ARG A 49 11.29 8.85 -8.48
C ARG A 49 10.40 10.04 -8.19
N VAL A 50 9.24 10.15 -8.85
CA VAL A 50 8.32 11.28 -8.64
C VAL A 50 7.83 11.32 -7.20
N ILE A 51 7.55 10.16 -6.59
CA ILE A 51 7.19 10.06 -5.17
C ILE A 51 8.31 10.61 -4.28
N VAL A 52 9.55 10.16 -4.47
CA VAL A 52 10.71 10.66 -3.71
C VAL A 52 10.83 12.19 -3.84
N HIS A 53 10.65 12.74 -5.05
CA HIS A 53 10.72 14.19 -5.23
C HIS A 53 9.53 14.93 -4.63
N ALA A 54 8.33 14.35 -4.65
CA ALA A 54 7.18 14.92 -3.98
C ALA A 54 7.40 15.04 -2.47
N VAL A 55 8.11 14.08 -1.85
CA VAL A 55 8.54 14.16 -0.44
C VAL A 55 9.51 15.33 -0.23
N LEU A 56 10.57 15.42 -1.04
CA LEU A 56 11.55 16.53 -0.94
C LEU A 56 10.92 17.91 -1.21
N LEU A 57 9.87 17.94 -2.01
CA LEU A 57 9.07 19.12 -2.29
C LEU A 57 7.97 19.38 -1.26
N GLY A 58 7.87 18.59 -0.18
CA GLY A 58 6.89 18.82 0.89
C GLY A 58 5.43 18.63 0.48
N LEU A 59 5.15 17.83 -0.55
CA LEU A 59 3.80 17.59 -1.07
C LEU A 59 3.09 16.48 -0.27
N LYS A 60 3.03 16.62 1.06
CA LYS A 60 2.46 15.62 1.99
C LYS A 60 1.02 15.28 1.64
N GLU A 61 0.16 16.30 1.53
CA GLU A 61 -1.26 16.12 1.21
C GLU A 61 -1.47 15.30 -0.07
N ARG A 62 -0.69 15.57 -1.13
CA ARG A 62 -0.77 14.82 -2.39
C ARG A 62 -0.46 13.32 -2.20
N LEU A 63 0.51 13.00 -1.35
CA LEU A 63 1.00 11.63 -1.18
C LEU A 63 0.16 10.82 -0.20
N LEU A 64 -0.24 11.43 0.93
CA LEU A 64 -1.01 10.75 1.96
C LEU A 64 -2.51 10.67 1.62
N SER A 65 -3.02 11.64 0.85
CA SER A 65 -4.43 11.60 0.43
C SER A 65 -4.70 10.67 -0.75
N GLY A 66 -3.70 10.46 -1.62
CA GLY A 66 -3.85 9.75 -2.88
C GLY A 66 -3.61 8.24 -2.81
N GLU A 67 -3.86 7.57 -3.94
CA GLU A 67 -3.70 6.11 -4.08
C GLU A 67 -2.30 5.71 -4.56
N THR A 68 -1.51 6.66 -5.04
CA THR A 68 -0.24 6.40 -5.73
C THR A 68 0.72 5.57 -4.89
N ILE A 69 0.90 5.87 -3.60
CA ILE A 69 1.81 5.11 -2.75
C ILE A 69 1.38 3.65 -2.57
N TRP A 70 0.07 3.37 -2.64
CA TRP A 70 -0.52 2.05 -2.45
C TRP A 70 -0.31 1.11 -3.64
N LYS A 71 -0.11 1.67 -4.85
CA LYS A 71 0.24 0.93 -6.07
C LYS A 71 1.63 0.28 -6.01
N CYS A 72 2.52 0.74 -5.14
CA CYS A 72 3.85 0.16 -4.99
C CYS A 72 3.79 -1.33 -4.62
N SER A 73 4.25 -2.20 -5.51
CA SER A 73 4.32 -3.67 -5.33
C SER A 73 5.16 -4.07 -4.10
N GLY A 74 6.14 -3.27 -3.70
CA GLY A 74 7.03 -3.60 -2.58
C GLY A 74 8.13 -4.61 -2.93
N CYS A 75 8.42 -4.81 -4.22
CA CYS A 75 9.44 -5.75 -4.70
C CYS A 75 10.89 -5.33 -4.41
N GLY A 76 11.14 -4.06 -4.11
CA GLY A 76 12.48 -3.55 -3.78
C GLY A 76 13.44 -3.38 -4.96
N SER A 77 13.02 -3.59 -6.22
CA SER A 77 13.91 -3.47 -7.40
C SER A 77 14.59 -2.10 -7.52
N CYS A 78 13.97 -1.04 -6.99
CA CYS A 78 14.51 0.32 -7.00
C CYS A 78 15.66 0.55 -5.99
N VAL A 79 15.83 -0.31 -4.99
CA VAL A 79 16.84 -0.17 -3.94
C VAL A 79 18.26 -0.37 -4.47
N PRO A 80 18.63 -1.53 -5.08
CA PRO A 80 20.00 -1.78 -5.49
C PRO A 80 20.49 -0.93 -6.68
N VAL A 81 19.57 -0.34 -7.44
CA VAL A 81 19.90 0.46 -8.62
C VAL A 81 20.13 1.94 -8.31
N CYS A 82 19.89 2.38 -7.07
CA CYS A 82 20.01 3.77 -6.70
C CYS A 82 21.47 4.13 -6.38
N PRO A 83 22.15 4.97 -7.19
CA PRO A 83 23.55 5.34 -6.94
C PRO A 83 23.74 6.22 -5.69
N MET A 84 22.68 6.85 -5.21
CA MET A 84 22.69 7.70 -4.01
C MET A 84 22.11 7.00 -2.78
N ASP A 85 21.81 5.71 -2.89
CA ASP A 85 21.26 4.90 -1.81
C ASP A 85 19.97 5.47 -1.18
N VAL A 86 19.14 6.20 -1.95
CA VAL A 86 17.89 6.86 -1.51
C VAL A 86 16.78 5.86 -1.15
N LYS A 87 16.95 4.57 -1.47
CA LYS A 87 16.02 3.46 -1.15
C LYS A 87 14.53 3.81 -1.32
N PRO A 88 14.03 4.09 -2.54
CA PRO A 88 12.66 4.55 -2.75
C PRO A 88 11.57 3.63 -2.17
N MET A 89 11.84 2.33 -2.04
CA MET A 89 10.93 1.38 -1.39
C MET A 89 10.70 1.73 0.09
N GLU A 90 11.77 2.05 0.83
CA GLU A 90 11.68 2.40 2.25
C GLU A 90 10.98 3.74 2.44
N VAL A 91 11.18 4.69 1.52
CA VAL A 91 10.43 5.95 1.49
C VAL A 91 8.93 5.68 1.38
N ILE A 92 8.51 4.84 0.42
CA ILE A 92 7.10 4.50 0.24
C ILE A 92 6.54 3.72 1.44
N LYS A 93 7.34 2.85 2.07
CA LYS A 93 6.95 2.12 3.27
C LYS A 93 6.72 3.07 4.45
N ALA A 94 7.61 4.03 4.66
CA ALA A 94 7.45 5.07 5.67
C ALA A 94 6.17 5.89 5.41
N LEU A 95 5.93 6.33 4.17
CA LEU A 95 4.68 7.03 3.81
C LEU A 95 3.42 6.22 4.11
N LYS A 96 3.40 4.91 3.82
CA LYS A 96 2.27 4.04 4.16
C LYS A 96 2.07 3.95 5.68
N LYS A 97 3.16 3.87 6.45
CA LYS A 97 3.11 3.85 7.92
C LYS A 97 2.52 5.15 8.47
N MET A 98 2.90 6.31 7.93
CA MET A 98 2.28 7.59 8.30
C MET A 98 0.76 7.56 8.08
N VAL A 99 0.27 7.06 6.93
CA VAL A 99 -1.18 6.94 6.69
C VAL A 99 -1.84 5.96 7.67
N GLU A 100 -1.19 4.84 8.00
CA GLU A 100 -1.70 3.87 8.96
C GLU A 100 -1.83 4.46 10.38
N GLU A 101 -0.95 5.40 10.77
CA GLU A 101 -0.99 6.08 12.07
C GLU A 101 -1.95 7.29 12.08
N GLU A 102 -1.98 8.10 11.02
CA GLU A 102 -2.81 9.31 10.94
C GLU A 102 -4.28 9.01 10.56
N ALA A 103 -4.53 8.01 9.70
CA ALA A 103 -5.84 7.69 9.13
C ALA A 103 -6.01 6.18 8.89
N PRO A 104 -6.15 5.37 9.96
CA PRO A 104 -6.17 3.91 9.86
C PRO A 104 -7.31 3.38 8.98
N GLU A 105 -8.50 3.97 9.03
CA GLU A 105 -9.65 3.59 8.21
C GLU A 105 -9.35 3.74 6.72
N LYS A 106 -8.66 4.82 6.35
CA LYS A 106 -8.24 5.08 4.97
C LYS A 106 -7.16 4.10 4.53
N ALA A 107 -6.20 3.78 5.40
CA ALA A 107 -5.20 2.77 5.10
C ALA A 107 -5.83 1.40 4.81
N LEU A 108 -6.86 1.02 5.59
CA LEU A 108 -7.61 -0.22 5.36
C LEU A 108 -8.39 -0.19 4.04
N GLU A 109 -9.06 0.93 3.75
CA GLU A 109 -9.76 1.13 2.47
C GLU A 109 -8.80 0.98 1.28
N MET A 110 -7.63 1.61 1.34
CA MET A 110 -6.63 1.56 0.27
C MET A 110 -6.03 0.17 0.12
N ARG A 111 -5.71 -0.52 1.22
CA ARG A 111 -5.27 -1.92 1.19
C ARG A 111 -6.32 -2.83 0.55
N PHE A 112 -7.59 -2.65 0.91
CA PHE A 112 -8.69 -3.39 0.30
C PHE A 112 -8.77 -3.08 -1.18
N LYS A 113 -8.89 -1.82 -1.59
CA LYS A 113 -9.00 -1.40 -2.99
C LYS A 113 -7.86 -1.91 -3.88
N MET A 114 -6.63 -2.00 -3.34
CA MET A 114 -5.46 -2.52 -4.07
C MET A 114 -5.38 -4.05 -4.08
N GLY A 115 -6.40 -4.77 -3.61
CA GLY A 115 -6.41 -6.24 -3.55
C GLY A 115 -5.41 -6.82 -2.56
N ARG A 116 -5.08 -6.08 -1.48
CA ARG A 116 -4.08 -6.48 -0.47
C ARG A 116 -4.69 -6.83 0.89
N LEU A 117 -6.00 -6.70 1.03
CA LEU A 117 -6.71 -7.03 2.24
C LEU A 117 -8.07 -7.64 1.87
N ALA A 118 -8.40 -8.76 2.47
CA ALA A 118 -9.75 -9.32 2.40
C ALA A 118 -10.62 -8.68 3.51
N MET A 119 -11.88 -8.43 3.21
CA MET A 119 -12.86 -7.90 4.17
C MET A 119 -14.08 -8.81 4.27
N VAL A 120 -14.74 -8.79 5.43
CA VAL A 120 -15.91 -9.61 5.72
C VAL A 120 -17.14 -8.72 5.77
N ASP A 121 -18.18 -9.12 5.05
CA ASP A 121 -19.54 -8.62 5.19
C ASP A 121 -20.18 -9.26 6.43
N ALA A 122 -20.29 -8.47 7.51
CA ALA A 122 -20.87 -8.91 8.78
C ALA A 122 -22.32 -9.38 8.64
N GLY A 123 -23.10 -8.83 7.69
CA GLY A 123 -24.50 -9.20 7.47
C GLY A 123 -24.68 -10.56 6.79
N LYS A 124 -23.65 -11.04 6.08
CA LYS A 124 -23.65 -12.37 5.43
C LYS A 124 -22.94 -13.45 6.26
N CYS A 125 -22.06 -13.06 7.18
CA CYS A 125 -21.25 -14.02 7.93
C CYS A 125 -22.12 -14.90 8.85
N ILE A 126 -21.99 -16.22 8.71
CA ILE A 126 -22.70 -17.21 9.56
C ILE A 126 -21.83 -17.77 10.70
N ALA A 127 -20.69 -17.14 10.99
CA ALA A 127 -19.75 -17.53 12.05
C ALA A 127 -19.28 -19.01 12.03
N CYS A 128 -19.25 -19.67 10.86
CA CYS A 128 -18.91 -21.10 10.74
C CYS A 128 -17.44 -21.46 11.04
N LEU A 129 -16.56 -20.46 11.19
CA LEU A 129 -15.11 -20.60 11.46
C LEU A 129 -14.28 -21.20 10.32
N THR A 130 -14.84 -21.46 9.14
CA THR A 130 -14.08 -22.03 8.00
C THR A 130 -12.87 -21.18 7.64
N CYS A 131 -13.04 -19.86 7.52
CA CYS A 131 -11.93 -18.95 7.20
C CYS A 131 -10.81 -18.98 8.27
N VAL A 132 -11.18 -19.04 9.55
CA VAL A 132 -10.23 -19.12 10.68
C VAL A 132 -9.38 -20.39 10.58
N ARG A 133 -10.00 -21.53 10.24
CA ARG A 133 -9.31 -22.82 10.11
C ARG A 133 -8.49 -22.93 8.83
N ALA A 134 -8.98 -22.37 7.72
CA ALA A 134 -8.36 -22.50 6.41
C ALA A 134 -7.16 -21.57 6.22
N CYS A 135 -7.07 -20.47 6.97
CA CYS A 135 -6.00 -19.49 6.79
C CYS A 135 -4.67 -19.99 7.38
N PRO A 136 -3.62 -20.24 6.58
CA PRO A 136 -2.32 -20.68 7.09
C PRO A 136 -1.57 -19.58 7.86
N PHE A 137 -2.01 -18.32 7.73
CA PHE A 137 -1.40 -17.15 8.37
C PHE A 137 -2.12 -16.70 9.64
N GLY A 138 -3.24 -17.34 10.01
CA GLY A 138 -4.03 -16.97 11.19
C GLY A 138 -4.58 -15.55 11.14
N ALA A 139 -4.92 -15.05 9.94
CA ALA A 139 -5.45 -13.70 9.77
C ALA A 139 -6.93 -13.55 10.22
N PRO A 140 -7.85 -14.50 9.96
CA PRO A 140 -9.23 -14.37 10.40
C PRO A 140 -9.41 -14.71 11.88
N TYR A 141 -10.24 -13.95 12.59
CA TYR A 141 -10.68 -14.22 13.96
C TYR A 141 -12.14 -13.82 14.15
N ILE A 142 -12.80 -14.33 15.20
CA ILE A 142 -14.19 -13.97 15.53
C ILE A 142 -14.20 -12.87 16.58
N VAL A 143 -15.00 -11.83 16.33
CA VAL A 143 -15.26 -10.76 17.28
C VAL A 143 -16.50 -11.07 18.14
N PRO A 144 -16.66 -10.47 19.33
CA PRO A 144 -17.79 -10.73 20.23
C PRO A 144 -19.18 -10.52 19.60
N GLU A 145 -19.27 -9.67 18.58
CA GLU A 145 -20.47 -9.39 17.80
C GLU A 145 -20.92 -10.56 16.91
N GLY A 146 -20.14 -11.65 16.83
CA GLY A 146 -20.55 -12.90 16.20
C GLY A 146 -20.25 -12.99 14.70
N TYR A 147 -19.29 -12.22 14.19
CA TYR A 147 -18.82 -12.33 12.81
C TYR A 147 -17.29 -12.41 12.74
N ALA A 148 -16.77 -12.82 11.57
CA ALA A 148 -15.33 -12.89 11.35
C ALA A 148 -14.76 -11.53 10.93
N VAL A 149 -13.55 -11.20 11.40
CA VAL A 149 -12.75 -10.05 10.96
C VAL A 149 -11.39 -10.55 10.49
N ILE A 150 -10.81 -9.89 9.50
CA ILE A 150 -9.47 -10.20 8.98
C ILE A 150 -8.46 -9.23 9.58
N ALA A 151 -7.46 -9.76 10.28
CA ALA A 151 -6.32 -9.00 10.78
C ALA A 151 -5.45 -8.48 9.61
N PRO A 152 -5.37 -7.16 9.37
CA PRO A 152 -4.69 -6.59 8.21
C PRO A 152 -3.19 -6.87 8.14
N GLU A 153 -2.54 -6.97 9.29
CA GLU A 153 -1.11 -7.22 9.44
C GLU A 153 -0.71 -8.68 9.14
N LYS A 154 -1.68 -9.60 9.20
CA LYS A 154 -1.48 -11.03 8.91
C LYS A 154 -1.98 -11.43 7.53
N CYS A 155 -2.87 -10.65 6.93
CA CYS A 155 -3.47 -10.95 5.64
C CYS A 155 -2.42 -10.95 4.52
N GLN A 156 -2.25 -12.09 3.84
CA GLN A 156 -1.37 -12.20 2.67
C GLN A 156 -2.13 -12.03 1.35
N ALA A 157 -3.40 -11.63 1.38
CA ALA A 157 -4.26 -11.47 0.19
C ALA A 157 -4.29 -12.69 -0.75
N CYS A 158 -4.16 -13.90 -0.21
CA CYS A 158 -4.13 -15.14 -1.01
C CYS A 158 -5.52 -15.62 -1.50
N GLY A 159 -6.61 -15.07 -0.97
CA GLY A 159 -7.98 -15.41 -1.39
C GLY A 159 -8.54 -16.74 -0.88
N ILE A 160 -7.79 -17.55 -0.12
CA ILE A 160 -8.26 -18.85 0.42
C ILE A 160 -9.59 -18.68 1.18
N CYS A 161 -9.66 -17.68 2.06
CA CYS A 161 -10.87 -17.42 2.85
C CYS A 161 -12.08 -17.01 2.00
N VAL A 162 -11.86 -16.39 0.83
CA VAL A 162 -12.92 -16.00 -0.11
C VAL A 162 -13.53 -17.24 -0.75
N VAL A 163 -12.67 -18.13 -1.26
CA VAL A 163 -13.11 -19.38 -1.93
C VAL A 163 -13.78 -20.32 -0.95
N GLU A 164 -13.24 -20.44 0.26
CA GLU A 164 -13.73 -21.37 1.28
C GLU A 164 -14.98 -20.87 2.02
N CYS A 165 -15.40 -19.61 1.85
CA CYS A 165 -16.53 -19.07 2.60
C CYS A 165 -17.87 -19.63 2.08
N PRO A 166 -18.57 -20.51 2.84
CA PRO A 166 -19.83 -21.09 2.36
C PRO A 166 -20.95 -20.04 2.22
N ALA A 167 -20.88 -18.97 3.03
CA ALA A 167 -21.83 -17.87 2.99
C ALA A 167 -21.47 -16.77 1.97
N ARG A 168 -20.32 -16.89 1.28
CA ARG A 168 -19.78 -15.85 0.37
C ARG A 168 -19.76 -14.46 1.02
N ALA A 169 -19.38 -14.43 2.29
CA ALA A 169 -19.35 -13.23 3.11
C ALA A 169 -17.99 -12.52 3.08
N ILE A 170 -17.00 -13.01 2.33
CA ILE A 170 -15.65 -12.47 2.32
C ILE A 170 -15.31 -12.02 0.90
N GLU A 171 -14.80 -10.81 0.76
CA GLU A 171 -14.41 -10.21 -0.50
C GLU A 171 -12.92 -9.88 -0.51
N LEU A 172 -12.29 -10.05 -1.67
CA LEU A 172 -10.94 -9.61 -1.97
C LEU A 172 -10.96 -9.11 -3.41
N PRO A 173 -10.88 -7.79 -3.66
CA PRO A 173 -10.87 -7.28 -5.02
C PRO A 173 -9.55 -7.66 -5.71
N PRO A 174 -9.55 -7.72 -7.06
CA PRO A 174 -8.33 -7.98 -7.80
C PRO A 174 -7.31 -6.85 -7.56
N SER A 175 -6.04 -7.20 -7.53
CA SER A 175 -4.98 -6.21 -7.54
C SER A 175 -5.00 -5.43 -8.86
N PRO A 176 -4.47 -4.19 -8.89
CA PRO A 176 -4.35 -3.42 -10.14
C PRO A 176 -3.62 -4.21 -11.24
N GLU A 177 -2.59 -4.98 -10.90
CA GLU A 177 -1.83 -5.79 -11.85
C GLU A 177 -2.70 -6.90 -12.47
N MET A 178 -3.54 -7.58 -11.67
CA MET A 178 -4.48 -8.59 -12.19
C MET A 178 -5.58 -7.97 -13.06
N THR A 179 -6.01 -6.76 -12.74
CA THR A 179 -7.05 -6.05 -13.52
C THR A 179 -6.53 -5.75 -14.92
N VAL A 180 -5.28 -5.31 -15.06
CA VAL A 180 -4.66 -5.07 -16.38
C VAL A 180 -4.58 -6.36 -17.21
N MET A 181 -4.23 -7.49 -16.59
CA MET A 181 -4.15 -8.79 -17.29
C MET A 181 -5.50 -9.29 -17.78
N ALA A 182 -6.60 -8.98 -17.07
CA ALA A 182 -7.95 -9.43 -17.45
C ALA A 182 -8.52 -8.69 -18.68
N ILE A 183 -7.99 -7.49 -19.01
CA ILE A 183 -8.47 -6.65 -20.12
C ILE A 183 -7.61 -6.84 -21.37
N GLY A 184 -6.39 -7.36 -21.22
CA GLY A 184 -5.42 -7.60 -22.31
C GLY A 184 -5.58 -8.93 -23.06
N GLY A 185 -6.81 -9.44 -23.19
CA GLY A 185 -7.15 -10.65 -23.96
C GLY A 185 -7.53 -10.35 -25.40
#